data_AF-A0A7V5RNF9-F1
#
_entry.id   AF-A0A7V5RNF9-F1
#
_cell.length_a   1.000
_cell.length_b   1.000
_cell.length_c   1.000
_cell.angle_alpha   90.00
_cell.angle_beta   90.00
_cell.angle_gamma   90.00
#
_symmetry.space_group_name_H-M   'P 1'
#
loop_
_entity.id
_entity.type
_entity.pdbx_description
1 polymer ?
#
loop_
_entity_poly.entity_id
_entity_poly.type
_entity_poly.pdbx_seq_one_letter_code
_entity_poly.pdbx_strand_id
1 'polypeptide(L)'
;MKTGLSKVLTVCLFALAGHGPAMAQHDGFTSVYDKLRARDSTITHMVVDWKGPDRNVRARLRGTFVIAAGETGIRSVGQGGVVEFEERRSGVYRRLRATPAGRNSVSYRYEVDFEPVKFDSTARRWFTGLLREIVRETGITSRLRVERILAAGGAAAVLREIDAIESERSQRMYYERLLESTSLPADTLALIMRRVRGVFAADRNLELLITAVLKQKNCNHEVLAAIMHTSREINDESTRAAVLADVALRIPEGDEELRGQLEYEVSLLRSPLERRRVLTAK
;
A
#
# COMPACT_ATOMS: atom_id res chain seq x y z
N MET A 1 -28.08 33.29 -15.06
CA MET A 1 -28.08 31.83 -15.31
C MET A 1 -26.75 31.26 -14.84
N LYS A 2 -26.80 30.33 -13.89
CA LYS A 2 -25.65 29.75 -13.19
C LYS A 2 -25.01 28.62 -14.01
N THR A 3 -23.69 28.76 -14.23
CA THR A 3 -22.58 27.78 -14.12
C THR A 3 -22.76 26.31 -14.50
N GLY A 4 -21.78 25.79 -15.25
CA GLY A 4 -21.49 24.36 -15.34
C GLY A 4 -20.13 24.03 -15.97
N LEU A 5 -19.02 24.56 -15.44
CA LEU A 5 -17.66 24.10 -15.79
C LEU A 5 -17.31 22.88 -14.93
N SER A 6 -17.24 21.70 -15.54
CA SER A 6 -16.73 20.48 -14.91
C SER A 6 -15.20 20.54 -14.81
N LYS A 7 -14.67 20.70 -13.59
CA LYS A 7 -13.24 20.60 -13.29
C LYS A 7 -12.83 19.13 -13.29
N VAL A 8 -12.11 18.69 -14.31
CA VAL A 8 -11.33 17.46 -14.27
C VAL A 8 -10.02 17.78 -13.53
N LEU A 9 -9.87 17.21 -12.34
CA LEU A 9 -8.67 17.36 -11.52
C LEU A 9 -7.53 16.49 -12.10
N THR A 10 -6.73 17.08 -12.98
CA THR A 10 -5.46 16.49 -13.42
C THR A 10 -4.45 16.57 -12.27
N VAL A 11 -4.24 15.46 -11.58
CA VAL A 11 -3.11 15.33 -10.64
C VAL A 11 -1.84 15.10 -11.46
N CYS A 12 -1.16 16.20 -11.78
CA CYS A 12 0.22 16.17 -12.29
C CYS A 12 1.17 15.78 -11.15
N LEU A 13 1.55 14.50 -11.10
CA LEU A 13 2.71 14.08 -10.30
C LEU A 13 3.96 14.45 -11.09
N PHE A 14 4.55 15.61 -10.78
CA PHE A 14 5.86 16.00 -11.27
C PHE A 14 6.90 15.01 -10.76
N ALA A 15 7.67 14.44 -11.69
CA ALA A 15 8.89 13.71 -11.39
C ALA A 15 9.96 14.72 -11.02
N LEU A 16 10.27 14.83 -9.73
CA LEU A 16 11.57 15.33 -9.29
C LEU A 16 12.50 14.12 -9.19
N ALA A 17 13.62 14.20 -9.90
CA ALA A 17 14.78 13.34 -9.69
C ALA A 17 15.36 13.64 -8.30
N GLY A 18 14.72 13.09 -7.26
CA GLY A 18 15.25 12.99 -5.92
C GLY A 18 15.70 11.56 -5.71
N HIS A 19 16.88 11.38 -5.14
CA HIS A 19 17.28 10.11 -4.54
C HIS A 19 16.18 9.74 -3.52
N GLY A 20 15.33 8.78 -3.90
CA GLY A 20 14.29 8.27 -3.01
C GLY A 20 14.93 7.65 -1.78
N PRO A 21 14.25 7.67 -0.62
CA PRO A 21 14.76 7.02 0.58
C PRO A 21 15.04 5.55 0.29
N ALA A 22 16.10 5.02 0.90
CA ALA A 22 16.47 3.61 0.81
C ALA A 22 15.24 2.74 1.09
N MET A 23 14.71 2.13 0.02
CA MET A 23 13.60 1.20 0.11
C MET A 23 14.09 -0.08 0.79
N ALA A 24 13.28 -0.60 1.72
CA ALA A 24 13.59 -1.71 2.60
C ALA A 24 14.43 -2.82 1.93
N GLN A 25 15.53 -3.20 2.59
CA GLN A 25 16.26 -4.44 2.33
C GLN A 25 15.33 -5.61 2.65
N HIS A 26 14.78 -6.22 1.62
CA HIS A 26 14.19 -7.57 1.65
C HIS A 26 15.37 -8.57 1.75
N ASP A 27 15.15 -9.87 2.01
CA ASP A 27 16.09 -11.04 1.98
C ASP A 27 17.36 -10.94 1.06
N GLY A 28 18.22 -9.95 1.25
CA GLY A 28 19.19 -9.49 0.25
C GLY A 28 18.62 -8.76 -0.99
N PHE A 29 17.35 -8.35 -1.02
CA PHE A 29 16.72 -7.71 -2.19
C PHE A 29 16.58 -6.19 -2.11
N THR A 30 16.90 -5.52 -3.22
CA THR A 30 16.60 -4.10 -3.47
C THR A 30 15.49 -3.99 -4.52
N SER A 31 14.38 -3.33 -4.16
CA SER A 31 13.39 -2.88 -5.13
C SER A 31 13.95 -1.67 -5.88
N VAL A 32 14.08 -1.78 -7.20
CA VAL A 32 14.75 -0.75 -8.01
C VAL A 32 13.75 0.28 -8.56
N TYR A 33 12.51 -0.14 -8.86
CA TYR A 33 11.51 0.72 -9.49
C TYR A 33 10.09 0.09 -9.47
N ASP A 34 9.12 0.81 -8.89
CA ASP A 34 7.69 0.55 -9.04
C ASP A 34 6.99 1.78 -9.67
N LYS A 35 6.41 1.65 -10.86
CA LYS A 35 5.53 2.69 -11.43
C LYS A 35 4.17 2.12 -11.77
N LEU A 36 3.13 2.65 -11.14
CA LEU A 36 1.75 2.21 -11.31
C LEU A 36 0.83 3.30 -11.84
N ARG A 37 0.01 2.97 -12.84
CA ARG A 37 -1.19 3.72 -13.21
C ARG A 37 -2.37 2.77 -13.39
N ALA A 38 -3.44 2.96 -12.61
CA ALA A 38 -4.69 2.19 -12.71
C ALA A 38 -5.92 3.09 -12.68
N ARG A 39 -7.00 2.69 -13.38
CA ARG A 39 -8.34 3.29 -13.35
C ARG A 39 -9.37 2.16 -13.30
N ASP A 40 -10.29 2.19 -12.33
CA ASP A 40 -11.42 1.25 -12.23
C ASP A 40 -11.01 -0.22 -12.41
N SER A 41 -9.92 -0.63 -11.75
CA SER A 41 -9.29 -1.97 -11.81
C SER A 41 -8.54 -2.30 -13.11
N THR A 42 -8.54 -1.40 -14.08
CA THR A 42 -7.72 -1.51 -15.29
C THR A 42 -6.36 -0.93 -15.02
N ILE A 43 -5.34 -1.76 -15.14
CA ILE A 43 -3.96 -1.29 -15.01
C ILE A 43 -3.48 -0.88 -16.40
N THR A 44 -2.75 0.24 -16.48
CA THR A 44 -2.25 0.83 -17.73
C THR A 44 -0.73 0.79 -17.85
N HIS A 45 -0.04 0.76 -16.70
CA HIS A 45 1.41 0.68 -16.62
C HIS A 45 1.80 0.08 -15.27
N MET A 46 2.61 -0.97 -15.27
CA MET A 46 3.32 -1.52 -14.12
C MET A 46 4.73 -1.94 -14.57
N VAL A 47 5.74 -1.50 -13.84
CA VAL A 47 7.08 -2.07 -13.92
C VAL A 47 7.47 -2.45 -12.51
N VAL A 48 7.99 -3.67 -12.36
CA VAL A 48 8.59 -4.21 -11.16
C VAL A 48 9.98 -4.70 -11.55
N ASP A 49 11.02 -4.33 -10.81
CA ASP A 49 12.35 -4.91 -10.93
C ASP A 49 12.92 -5.11 -9.52
N TRP A 50 12.89 -6.35 -9.05
CA TRP A 50 13.42 -6.77 -7.76
C TRP A 50 14.72 -7.53 -7.98
N LYS A 51 15.78 -7.10 -7.29
CA LYS A 51 17.12 -7.68 -7.40
C LYS A 51 17.57 -8.24 -6.08
N GLY A 52 18.04 -9.47 -6.07
CA GLY A 52 18.63 -10.13 -4.90
C GLY A 52 19.74 -11.11 -5.30
N PRO A 53 20.47 -11.67 -4.32
CA PRO A 53 21.63 -12.53 -4.57
C PRO A 53 21.24 -13.80 -5.34
N ASP A 54 20.18 -14.48 -4.91
CA ASP A 54 19.76 -15.77 -5.46
C ASP A 54 18.53 -15.71 -6.34
N ARG A 55 17.85 -14.57 -6.37
CA ARG A 55 16.65 -14.41 -7.20
C ARG A 55 16.51 -12.98 -7.70
N ASN A 56 15.91 -12.85 -8.88
CA ASN A 56 15.65 -11.59 -9.55
C ASN A 56 14.28 -11.71 -10.21
N VAL A 57 13.42 -10.72 -10.01
CA VAL A 57 12.08 -10.68 -10.60
C VAL A 57 11.96 -9.42 -11.44
N ARG A 58 11.37 -9.56 -12.63
CA ARG A 58 10.95 -8.43 -13.42
C ARG A 58 9.55 -8.63 -13.95
N ALA A 59 8.70 -7.63 -13.80
CA ALA A 59 7.40 -7.60 -14.46
C ALA A 59 7.28 -6.31 -15.27
N ARG A 60 6.85 -6.41 -16.53
CA ARG A 60 6.57 -5.27 -17.40
C ARG A 60 5.18 -5.41 -17.96
N LEU A 61 4.29 -4.53 -17.54
CA LEU A 61 2.93 -4.48 -18.01
C LEU A 61 2.62 -3.08 -18.53
N ARG A 62 2.23 -2.96 -19.80
CA ARG A 62 1.92 -1.70 -20.49
C ARG A 62 0.67 -1.88 -21.34
N GLY A 63 -0.17 -0.84 -21.40
CA GLY A 63 -1.50 -0.92 -22.01
C GLY A 63 -2.54 -1.40 -21.01
N THR A 64 -3.78 -1.64 -21.43
CA THR A 64 -4.87 -2.05 -20.53
C THR A 64 -4.79 -3.54 -20.22
N PHE A 65 -4.89 -3.92 -18.95
CA PHE A 65 -4.95 -5.33 -18.56
C PHE A 65 -5.77 -5.53 -17.30
N VAL A 66 -6.27 -6.75 -17.16
CA VAL A 66 -7.03 -7.19 -16.00
C VAL A 66 -6.44 -8.49 -15.47
N ILE A 67 -6.07 -8.48 -14.19
CA ILE A 67 -5.66 -9.69 -13.46
C ILE A 67 -6.92 -10.49 -13.11
N ALA A 68 -6.87 -11.80 -13.31
CA ALA A 68 -7.96 -12.70 -12.93
C ALA A 68 -8.13 -12.72 -11.41
N ALA A 69 -9.37 -12.91 -10.95
CA ALA A 69 -9.65 -13.04 -9.52
C ALA A 69 -8.83 -14.18 -8.91
N GLY A 70 -8.31 -13.96 -7.70
CA GLY A 70 -7.42 -14.91 -7.03
C GLY A 70 -5.99 -14.98 -7.59
N GLU A 71 -5.63 -14.03 -8.47
CA GLU A 71 -4.28 -13.88 -9.02
C GLU A 71 -3.79 -15.14 -9.75
N THR A 72 -4.73 -15.87 -10.36
CA THR A 72 -4.49 -17.13 -11.10
C THR A 72 -3.98 -16.90 -12.53
N GLY A 73 -3.96 -15.64 -12.97
CA GLY A 73 -3.37 -15.21 -14.23
C GLY A 73 -3.91 -13.88 -14.72
N ILE A 74 -3.78 -13.64 -16.01
CA ILE A 74 -4.28 -12.47 -16.73
C ILE A 74 -5.58 -12.85 -17.44
N ARG A 75 -6.66 -12.09 -17.15
CA ARG A 75 -7.98 -12.27 -17.74
C ARG A 75 -8.08 -11.63 -19.12
N SER A 76 -7.48 -10.45 -19.29
CA SER A 76 -7.51 -9.73 -20.57
C SER A 76 -6.28 -8.83 -20.73
N VAL A 77 -5.82 -8.72 -21.96
CA VAL A 77 -4.80 -7.76 -22.40
C VAL A 77 -5.41 -6.94 -23.55
N GLY A 78 -5.31 -5.63 -23.47
CA GLY A 78 -5.73 -4.71 -24.52
C GLY A 78 -4.86 -4.83 -25.77
N GLN A 79 -5.38 -4.39 -26.91
CA GLN A 79 -4.64 -4.39 -28.15
C GLN A 79 -3.35 -3.55 -28.03
N GLY A 80 -2.23 -4.08 -28.52
CA GLY A 80 -0.91 -3.44 -28.37
C GLY A 80 -0.33 -3.48 -26.94
N GLY A 81 -1.02 -4.14 -26.00
CA GLY A 81 -0.55 -4.32 -24.64
C GLY A 81 0.66 -5.26 -24.57
N VAL A 82 1.57 -4.97 -23.65
CA VAL A 82 2.73 -5.80 -23.32
C VAL A 82 2.54 -6.31 -21.91
N VAL A 83 2.49 -7.62 -21.72
CA VAL A 83 2.48 -8.25 -20.39
C VAL A 83 3.55 -9.32 -20.35
N GLU A 84 4.57 -9.08 -19.54
CA GLU A 84 5.75 -9.93 -19.43
C GLU A 84 6.14 -10.07 -17.96
N PHE A 85 6.45 -11.31 -17.57
CA PHE A 85 6.99 -11.67 -16.27
C PHE A 85 8.26 -12.48 -16.48
N GLU A 86 9.31 -12.13 -15.75
CA GLU A 86 10.61 -12.78 -15.75
C GLU A 86 11.01 -13.09 -14.31
N GLU A 87 11.52 -14.28 -14.06
CA GLU A 87 12.18 -14.63 -12.81
C GLU A 87 13.46 -15.39 -13.11
N ARG A 88 14.57 -14.98 -12.51
CA ARG A 88 15.76 -15.82 -12.38
C ARG A 88 15.87 -16.23 -10.93
N ARG A 89 15.89 -17.51 -10.62
CA ARG A 89 16.02 -18.02 -9.24
C ARG A 89 16.92 -19.24 -9.21
N SER A 90 17.97 -19.20 -8.38
CA SER A 90 18.93 -20.29 -8.22
C SER A 90 19.46 -20.80 -9.57
N GLY A 91 19.85 -19.87 -10.43
CA GLY A 91 20.37 -20.15 -11.79
C GLY A 91 19.32 -20.36 -12.88
N VAL A 92 18.08 -20.75 -12.54
CA VAL A 92 17.02 -21.05 -13.52
C VAL A 92 16.29 -19.77 -13.93
N TYR A 93 16.19 -19.52 -15.23
CA TYR A 93 15.43 -18.42 -15.81
C TYR A 93 14.05 -18.89 -16.29
N ARG A 94 13.01 -18.13 -15.95
CA ARG A 94 11.64 -18.33 -16.43
C ARG A 94 11.11 -17.03 -17.01
N ARG A 95 10.43 -17.12 -18.15
CA ARG A 95 9.75 -15.98 -18.77
C ARG A 95 8.34 -16.37 -19.20
N LEU A 96 7.38 -15.50 -18.94
CA LEU A 96 6.00 -15.61 -19.42
C LEU A 96 5.59 -14.33 -20.12
N ARG A 97 5.19 -14.45 -21.39
CA ARG A 97 4.53 -13.38 -22.14
C ARG A 97 3.06 -13.70 -22.30
N ALA A 98 2.20 -12.75 -21.97
CA ALA A 98 0.76 -12.84 -22.14
C ALA A 98 0.32 -11.88 -23.26
N THR A 99 -0.34 -12.41 -24.30
CA THR A 99 -0.79 -11.62 -25.45
C THR A 99 -2.30 -11.75 -25.66
N PRO A 100 -2.97 -10.74 -26.23
CA PRO A 100 -4.38 -10.85 -26.59
C PRO A 100 -4.61 -12.01 -27.57
N ALA A 101 -5.63 -12.84 -27.34
CA ALA A 101 -5.99 -13.99 -28.19
C ALA A 101 -7.47 -14.00 -28.59
N GLY A 102 -8.13 -12.84 -28.55
CA GLY A 102 -9.57 -12.69 -28.74
C GLY A 102 -10.22 -11.83 -27.64
N ARG A 103 -11.56 -11.77 -27.62
CA ARG A 103 -12.29 -11.00 -26.61
C ARG A 103 -12.19 -11.70 -25.26
N ASN A 104 -11.56 -11.05 -24.28
CA ASN A 104 -11.34 -11.59 -22.93
C ASN A 104 -10.57 -12.93 -22.90
N SER A 105 -9.75 -13.19 -23.92
CA SER A 105 -8.88 -14.37 -23.97
C SER A 105 -7.42 -13.94 -24.11
N VAL A 106 -6.55 -14.70 -23.45
CA VAL A 106 -5.12 -14.43 -23.38
C VAL A 106 -4.36 -15.70 -23.76
N SER A 107 -3.40 -15.56 -24.67
CA SER A 107 -2.43 -16.60 -25.00
C SER A 107 -1.18 -16.40 -24.15
N TYR A 108 -0.58 -17.51 -23.71
CA TYR A 108 0.64 -17.52 -22.91
C TYR A 108 1.77 -18.19 -23.68
N ARG A 109 2.89 -17.48 -23.81
CA ARG A 109 4.17 -18.05 -24.22
C ARG A 109 5.07 -18.16 -23.00
N TYR A 110 5.46 -19.37 -22.66
CA TYR A 110 6.30 -19.67 -21.51
C TYR A 110 7.64 -20.24 -21.96
N GLU A 111 8.71 -19.80 -21.30
CA GLU A 111 10.08 -20.21 -21.60
C GLU A 111 10.82 -20.52 -20.30
N VAL A 112 11.68 -21.53 -20.35
CA VAL A 112 12.63 -21.89 -19.29
C VAL A 112 14.02 -21.90 -19.90
N ASP A 113 14.95 -21.14 -19.31
CA ASP A 113 16.31 -20.98 -19.82
C ASP A 113 16.35 -20.65 -21.32
N PHE A 114 15.44 -19.75 -21.72
CA PHE A 114 15.24 -19.23 -23.09
C PHE A 114 14.64 -20.22 -24.09
N GLU A 115 14.34 -21.45 -23.67
CA GLU A 115 13.68 -22.45 -24.51
C GLU A 115 12.16 -22.45 -24.31
N PRO A 116 11.36 -22.53 -25.40
CA PRO A 116 9.91 -22.64 -25.29
C PRO A 116 9.47 -23.91 -24.57
N VAL A 117 8.65 -23.76 -23.53
CA VAL A 117 8.09 -24.89 -22.76
C VAL A 117 6.57 -24.76 -22.70
N LYS A 118 5.87 -25.89 -22.66
CA LYS A 118 4.40 -25.92 -22.52
C LYS A 118 3.99 -25.21 -21.22
N PHE A 119 2.99 -24.32 -21.31
CA PHE A 119 2.39 -23.66 -20.14
C PHE A 119 1.43 -24.59 -19.40
N ASP A 120 2.00 -25.60 -18.74
CA ASP A 120 1.32 -26.66 -18.02
C ASP A 120 1.00 -26.30 -16.56
N SER A 121 0.66 -27.29 -15.74
CA SER A 121 0.30 -27.07 -14.33
C SER A 121 1.49 -26.53 -13.50
N THR A 122 2.72 -26.91 -13.82
CA THR A 122 3.93 -26.47 -13.11
C THR A 122 4.21 -25.01 -13.42
N ALA A 123 4.16 -24.64 -14.71
CA ALA A 123 4.30 -23.25 -15.13
C ALA A 123 3.19 -22.35 -14.54
N ARG A 124 1.95 -22.86 -14.47
CA ARG A 124 0.83 -22.14 -13.86
C ARG A 124 1.00 -21.90 -12.36
N ARG A 125 1.50 -22.90 -11.61
CA ARG A 125 1.77 -22.73 -10.17
C ARG A 125 2.84 -21.68 -9.93
N TRP A 126 3.94 -21.74 -10.69
CA TRP A 126 4.99 -20.71 -10.64
C TRP A 126 4.41 -19.32 -10.91
N PHE A 127 3.68 -19.16 -12.01
CA PHE A 127 3.13 -17.86 -12.39
C PHE A 127 2.12 -17.32 -11.37
N THR A 128 1.25 -18.17 -10.83
CA THR A 128 0.27 -17.79 -9.80
C THR A 128 0.97 -17.30 -8.53
N GLY A 129 2.05 -18.00 -8.11
CA GLY A 129 2.86 -17.58 -6.97
C GLY A 129 3.50 -16.21 -7.20
N LEU A 130 4.17 -16.04 -8.34
CA LEU A 130 4.82 -14.79 -8.72
C LEU A 130 3.83 -13.63 -8.83
N LEU A 131 2.67 -13.84 -9.47
CA LEU A 131 1.67 -12.82 -9.65
C LEU A 131 1.05 -12.39 -8.32
N ARG A 132 0.81 -13.34 -7.41
CA ARG A 132 0.30 -13.05 -6.06
C ARG A 132 1.28 -12.20 -5.26
N GLU A 133 2.56 -12.54 -5.32
CA GLU A 133 3.63 -11.79 -4.66
C GLU A 133 3.72 -10.36 -5.21
N ILE A 134 3.75 -10.20 -6.54
CA ILE A 134 3.72 -8.88 -7.19
C ILE A 134 2.50 -8.07 -6.75
N VAL A 135 1.31 -8.67 -6.75
CA VAL A 135 0.08 -7.98 -6.32
C VAL A 135 0.16 -7.55 -4.86
N ARG A 136 0.72 -8.41 -4.01
CA ARG A 136 0.89 -8.17 -2.59
C ARG A 136 1.85 -7.01 -2.33
N GLU A 137 3.07 -7.10 -2.86
CA GLU A 137 4.15 -6.16 -2.56
C GLU A 137 4.03 -4.83 -3.29
N THR A 138 3.31 -4.76 -4.41
CA THR A 138 3.09 -3.48 -5.12
C THR A 138 1.82 -2.74 -4.67
N GLY A 139 0.84 -3.46 -4.11
CA GLY A 139 -0.48 -2.94 -3.75
C GLY A 139 -1.40 -2.61 -4.94
N ILE A 140 -1.05 -3.05 -6.15
CA ILE A 140 -1.68 -2.65 -7.41
C ILE A 140 -3.18 -2.90 -7.53
N THR A 141 -3.68 -3.93 -6.86
CA THR A 141 -5.11 -4.25 -6.77
C THR A 141 -5.55 -4.38 -5.31
N SER A 142 -4.83 -3.72 -4.40
CA SER A 142 -5.06 -3.75 -2.94
C SER A 142 -6.54 -3.57 -2.59
N ARG A 143 -7.25 -2.65 -3.26
CA ARG A 143 -8.69 -2.45 -3.04
C ARG A 143 -9.49 -3.73 -3.24
N LEU A 144 -9.48 -4.28 -4.45
CA LEU A 144 -10.23 -5.51 -4.79
C LEU A 144 -9.80 -6.71 -3.95
N ARG A 145 -8.51 -6.80 -3.65
CA ARG A 145 -7.96 -7.89 -2.84
C ARG A 145 -8.41 -7.78 -1.39
N VAL A 146 -8.36 -6.59 -0.79
CA VAL A 146 -8.86 -6.34 0.56
C VAL A 146 -10.36 -6.59 0.62
N GLU A 147 -11.15 -6.10 -0.33
CA GLU A 147 -12.59 -6.38 -0.41
C GLU A 147 -12.88 -7.89 -0.40
N ARG A 148 -12.13 -8.69 -1.18
CA ARG A 148 -12.28 -10.15 -1.23
C ARG A 148 -11.87 -10.83 0.08
N ILE A 149 -10.75 -10.44 0.68
CA ILE A 149 -10.27 -11.03 1.94
C ILE A 149 -11.21 -10.67 3.09
N LEU A 150 -11.68 -9.42 3.12
CA LEU A 150 -12.66 -8.92 4.07
C LEU A 150 -13.97 -9.70 3.97
N ALA A 151 -14.48 -9.93 2.76
CA ALA A 151 -15.69 -10.72 2.54
C ALA A 151 -15.53 -12.19 2.98
N ALA A 152 -14.32 -12.76 2.86
CA ALA A 152 -14.06 -14.15 3.21
C ALA A 152 -13.81 -14.40 4.71
N GLY A 153 -13.29 -13.42 5.44
CA GLY A 153 -12.86 -13.65 6.83
C GLY A 153 -12.78 -12.41 7.72
N GLY A 154 -13.43 -11.32 7.34
CA GLY A 154 -13.51 -10.10 8.14
C GLY A 154 -12.18 -9.34 8.27
N ALA A 155 -12.16 -8.33 9.13
CA ALA A 155 -10.98 -7.50 9.36
C ALA A 155 -9.76 -8.32 9.82
N ALA A 156 -9.98 -9.36 10.64
CA ALA A 156 -8.91 -10.23 11.10
C ALA A 156 -8.18 -10.95 9.96
N ALA A 157 -8.88 -11.36 8.90
CA ALA A 157 -8.25 -11.94 7.72
C ALA A 157 -7.41 -10.92 6.94
N VAL A 158 -7.87 -9.67 6.86
CA VAL A 158 -7.11 -8.59 6.21
C VAL A 158 -5.85 -8.26 7.02
N LEU A 159 -5.93 -8.18 8.35
CA LEU A 159 -4.77 -7.94 9.20
C LEU A 159 -3.70 -9.03 9.04
N ARG A 160 -4.09 -10.31 8.94
CA ARG A 160 -3.15 -11.40 8.65
C ARG A 160 -2.52 -11.31 7.26
N GLU A 161 -3.25 -10.82 6.26
CA GLU A 161 -2.66 -10.56 4.94
C GLU A 161 -1.63 -9.44 5.02
N ILE A 162 -1.91 -8.39 5.80
CA ILE A 162 -0.98 -7.26 5.99
C ILE A 162 0.32 -7.72 6.63
N ASP A 163 0.26 -8.63 7.62
CA ASP A 163 1.45 -9.21 8.25
C ASP A 163 2.36 -9.96 7.28
N ALA A 164 1.81 -10.41 6.15
CA ALA A 164 2.54 -11.14 5.12
C ALA A 164 3.08 -10.23 4.00
N ILE A 165 2.84 -8.92 4.08
CA ILE A 165 3.38 -7.90 3.16
C ILE A 165 4.67 -7.35 3.77
N GLU A 166 5.73 -7.26 2.98
CA GLU A 166 7.00 -6.69 3.44
C GLU A 166 7.11 -5.20 3.13
N SER A 167 6.58 -4.76 1.99
CA SER A 167 6.57 -3.36 1.61
C SER A 167 5.70 -2.53 2.56
N GLU A 168 6.32 -1.67 3.38
CA GLU A 168 5.61 -0.72 4.25
C GLU A 168 4.58 0.14 3.48
N ARG A 169 4.92 0.52 2.23
CA ARG A 169 4.01 1.24 1.34
C ARG A 169 2.76 0.42 1.06
N SER A 170 2.92 -0.87 0.78
CA SER A 170 1.79 -1.76 0.50
C SER A 170 1.04 -2.13 1.77
N GLN A 171 1.71 -2.35 2.90
CA GLN A 171 1.06 -2.51 4.20
C GLN A 171 0.15 -1.31 4.50
N ARG A 172 0.65 -0.07 4.40
CA ARG A 172 -0.15 1.15 4.54
C ARG A 172 -1.34 1.14 3.58
N MET A 173 -1.13 0.84 2.30
CA MET A 173 -2.22 0.79 1.33
C MET A 173 -3.31 -0.20 1.74
N TYR A 174 -2.96 -1.38 2.23
CA TYR A 174 -3.94 -2.37 2.67
C TYR A 174 -4.68 -1.93 3.93
N TYR A 175 -4.00 -1.31 4.90
CA TYR A 175 -4.66 -0.69 6.05
C TYR A 175 -5.65 0.39 5.60
N GLU A 176 -5.26 1.29 4.70
CA GLU A 176 -6.15 2.32 4.16
C GLU A 176 -7.38 1.70 3.46
N ARG A 177 -7.17 0.70 2.60
CA ARG A 177 -8.29 0.01 1.94
C ARG A 177 -9.22 -0.65 2.96
N LEU A 178 -8.70 -1.21 4.04
CA LEU A 178 -9.52 -1.79 5.11
C LEU A 178 -10.38 -0.72 5.79
N LEU A 179 -9.75 0.40 6.19
CA LEU A 179 -10.40 1.54 6.83
C LEU A 179 -11.45 2.21 5.92
N GLU A 180 -11.20 2.25 4.61
CA GLU A 180 -12.15 2.76 3.61
C GLU A 180 -13.33 1.80 3.39
N SER A 181 -13.13 0.50 3.59
CA SER A 181 -14.14 -0.53 3.26
C SER A 181 -15.18 -0.72 4.36
N THR A 182 -14.86 -0.42 5.62
CA THR A 182 -15.77 -0.61 6.74
C THR A 182 -15.41 0.26 7.94
N SER A 183 -16.41 0.59 8.76
CA SER A 183 -16.19 1.24 10.06
C SER A 183 -15.69 0.20 11.05
N LEU A 184 -14.45 0.31 11.48
CA LEU A 184 -13.88 -0.66 12.43
C LEU A 184 -14.26 -0.33 13.88
N PRO A 185 -14.42 -1.36 14.74
CA PRO A 185 -14.51 -1.17 16.19
C PRO A 185 -13.28 -0.44 16.76
N ALA A 186 -13.47 0.31 17.85
CA ALA A 186 -12.42 1.14 18.45
C ALA A 186 -11.21 0.33 18.94
N ASP A 187 -11.46 -0.84 19.54
CA ASP A 187 -10.42 -1.80 19.97
C ASP A 187 -9.55 -2.27 18.79
N THR A 188 -10.17 -2.48 17.62
CA THR A 188 -9.48 -2.84 16.38
C THR A 188 -8.64 -1.67 15.85
N LEU A 189 -9.14 -0.44 15.92
CA LEU A 189 -8.38 0.76 15.55
C LEU A 189 -7.17 0.97 16.45
N ALA A 190 -7.35 0.84 17.77
CA ALA A 190 -6.26 0.93 18.74
C ALA A 190 -5.24 -0.20 18.54
N LEU A 191 -5.70 -1.43 18.22
CA LEU A 191 -4.82 -2.52 17.84
C LEU A 191 -3.99 -2.19 16.60
N ILE A 192 -4.58 -1.62 15.53
CA ILE A 192 -3.84 -1.22 14.33
C ILE A 192 -2.73 -0.24 14.72
N MET A 193 -3.01 0.78 15.53
CA MET A 193 -1.99 1.74 15.99
C MET A 193 -0.85 1.07 16.75
N ARG A 194 -1.17 0.11 17.64
CA ARG A 194 -0.13 -0.67 18.34
C ARG A 194 0.70 -1.55 17.40
N ARG A 195 0.07 -2.17 16.39
CA ARG A 195 0.74 -3.08 15.43
C ARG A 195 1.71 -2.38 14.50
N VAL A 196 1.48 -1.10 14.15
CA VAL A 196 2.34 -0.38 13.19
C VAL A 196 3.56 0.28 13.83
N ARG A 197 3.70 0.21 15.16
CA ARG A 197 4.89 0.70 15.85
C ARG A 197 6.12 -0.09 15.44
N GLY A 198 7.19 0.60 15.05
CA GLY A 198 8.42 -0.01 14.54
C GLY A 198 8.29 -0.69 13.18
N VAL A 199 7.14 -0.57 12.50
CA VAL A 199 6.91 -1.19 11.19
C VAL A 199 7.27 -0.27 10.04
N PHE A 200 6.96 1.03 10.16
CA PHE A 200 7.23 2.01 9.11
C PHE A 200 8.51 2.78 9.41
N ALA A 201 9.47 2.70 8.48
CA ALA A 201 10.68 3.51 8.49
C ALA A 201 10.42 4.94 8.01
N ALA A 202 9.49 5.12 7.07
CA ALA A 202 9.13 6.45 6.56
C ALA A 202 7.99 7.08 7.37
N ASP A 203 8.26 8.20 8.05
CA ASP A 203 7.28 9.02 8.78
C ASP A 203 5.99 9.26 7.99
N ARG A 204 6.12 9.52 6.69
CA ARG A 204 5.00 9.78 5.79
C ARG A 204 4.00 8.62 5.73
N ASN A 205 4.46 7.37 5.83
CA ASN A 205 3.55 6.22 5.82
C ASN A 205 2.72 6.17 7.11
N LEU A 206 3.34 6.49 8.23
CA LEU A 206 2.67 6.52 9.54
C LEU A 206 1.69 7.68 9.64
N GLU A 207 2.08 8.89 9.22
CA GLU A 207 1.22 10.08 9.15
C GLU A 207 -0.07 9.81 8.34
N LEU A 208 0.07 9.23 7.14
CA LEU A 208 -1.07 8.91 6.28
C LEU A 208 -2.00 7.88 6.90
N LEU A 209 -1.45 6.84 7.53
CA LEU A 209 -2.26 5.83 8.22
C LEU A 209 -3.00 6.42 9.43
N ILE A 210 -2.30 7.21 10.26
CA ILE A 210 -2.92 7.90 11.40
C ILE A 210 -4.07 8.79 10.92
N THR A 211 -3.85 9.56 9.85
CA THR A 211 -4.88 10.40 9.23
C THR A 211 -6.10 9.57 8.79
N ALA A 212 -5.88 8.36 8.25
CA ALA A 212 -6.98 7.47 7.87
C ALA A 212 -7.75 6.94 9.09
N VAL A 213 -7.06 6.64 10.19
CA VAL A 213 -7.70 6.22 11.45
C VAL A 213 -8.49 7.37 12.10
N LEU A 214 -7.95 8.59 12.11
CA LEU A 214 -8.62 9.78 12.63
C LEU A 214 -9.91 10.17 11.88
N LYS A 215 -10.14 9.60 10.69
CA LYS A 215 -11.39 9.75 9.91
C LYS A 215 -12.45 8.70 10.26
N GLN A 216 -12.11 7.68 11.03
CA GLN A 216 -13.06 6.64 11.44
C GLN A 216 -14.04 7.20 12.48
N LYS A 217 -15.31 6.77 12.39
CA LYS A 217 -16.38 7.22 13.29
C LYS A 217 -16.14 6.78 14.74
N ASN A 218 -15.49 5.64 14.93
CA ASN A 218 -15.25 5.03 16.24
C ASN A 218 -13.89 5.47 16.83
N CYS A 219 -13.35 6.62 16.42
CA CYS A 219 -12.14 7.20 17.01
C CYS A 219 -12.48 7.78 18.39
N ASN A 220 -12.36 6.93 19.42
CA ASN A 220 -12.69 7.26 20.80
C ASN A 220 -11.41 7.55 21.62
N HIS A 221 -11.58 7.67 22.94
CA HIS A 221 -10.49 7.91 23.87
C HIS A 221 -9.28 6.97 23.68
N GLU A 222 -9.52 5.65 23.66
CA GLU A 222 -8.46 4.65 23.52
C GLU A 222 -7.70 4.81 22.19
N VAL A 223 -8.42 5.10 21.10
CA VAL A 223 -7.82 5.29 19.79
C VAL A 223 -6.95 6.53 19.75
N LEU A 224 -7.41 7.65 20.33
CA LEU A 224 -6.65 8.90 20.39
C LEU A 224 -5.37 8.73 21.24
N ALA A 225 -5.46 8.04 22.38
CA ALA A 225 -4.30 7.71 23.20
C ALA A 225 -3.29 6.82 22.43
N ALA A 226 -3.78 5.81 21.71
CA ALA A 226 -2.93 4.95 20.89
C ALA A 226 -2.25 5.72 19.75
N ILE A 227 -2.93 6.68 19.13
CA ILE A 227 -2.36 7.57 18.11
C ILE A 227 -1.27 8.45 18.70
N MET A 228 -1.51 9.09 19.85
CA MET A 228 -0.52 9.91 20.54
C MET A 228 0.76 9.13 20.82
N HIS A 229 0.63 7.93 21.38
CA HIS A 229 1.78 7.05 21.62
C HIS A 229 2.49 6.66 20.32
N THR A 230 1.74 6.34 19.26
CA THR A 230 2.30 5.93 17.97
C THR A 230 3.00 7.08 17.26
N SER A 231 2.52 8.32 17.42
CA SER A 231 3.10 9.51 16.82
C SER A 231 4.55 9.77 17.24
N ARG A 232 5.01 9.17 18.36
CA ARG A 232 6.39 9.27 18.84
C ARG A 232 7.41 8.63 17.89
N GLU A 233 6.98 7.70 17.04
CA GLU A 233 7.83 7.06 16.02
C GLU A 233 8.08 7.99 14.82
N ILE A 234 7.35 9.12 14.72
CA ILE A 234 7.55 10.12 13.68
C ILE A 234 8.77 10.99 14.05
N ASN A 235 9.80 10.95 13.21
CA ASN A 235 11.05 11.65 13.42
C ASN A 235 10.96 13.15 13.08
N ASP A 236 10.23 13.48 12.02
CA ASP A 236 9.96 14.86 11.62
C ASP A 236 9.01 15.52 12.63
N GLU A 237 9.56 16.44 13.41
CA GLU A 237 8.84 17.09 14.51
C GLU A 237 7.63 17.91 14.02
N SER A 238 7.71 18.51 12.82
CA SER A 238 6.60 19.26 12.24
C SER A 238 5.44 18.34 11.83
N THR A 239 5.75 17.16 11.30
CA THR A 239 4.79 16.10 10.97
C THR A 239 4.17 15.54 12.25
N ARG A 240 4.98 15.27 13.28
CA ARG A 240 4.47 14.82 14.59
C ARG A 240 3.54 15.85 15.21
N ALA A 241 3.90 17.14 15.17
CA ALA A 241 3.06 18.22 15.66
C ALA A 241 1.77 18.38 14.85
N ALA A 242 1.80 18.16 13.53
CA ALA A 242 0.59 18.14 12.71
C ALA A 242 -0.39 17.04 13.17
N VAL A 243 0.12 15.82 13.41
CA VAL A 243 -0.66 14.70 13.94
C VAL A 243 -1.25 15.01 15.31
N LEU A 244 -0.45 15.56 16.23
CA LEU A 244 -0.90 15.92 17.57
C LEU A 244 -1.95 17.05 17.55
N ALA A 245 -1.84 18.01 16.63
CA ALA A 245 -2.86 19.04 16.42
C ALA A 245 -4.19 18.42 15.93
N ASP A 246 -4.13 17.46 15.01
CA ASP A 246 -5.33 16.74 14.56
C ASP A 246 -5.97 15.90 15.68
N VAL A 247 -5.15 15.35 16.59
CA VAL A 247 -5.66 14.70 17.81
C VAL A 247 -6.34 15.71 18.72
N ALA A 248 -5.72 16.88 18.97
CA ALA A 248 -6.26 17.93 19.83
C ALA A 248 -7.69 18.36 19.43
N LEU A 249 -7.92 18.49 18.12
CA LEU A 249 -9.23 18.80 17.53
C LEU A 249 -10.33 17.76 17.81
N ARG A 250 -9.95 16.53 18.20
CA ARG A 250 -10.86 15.39 18.38
C ARG A 250 -11.03 14.98 19.84
N ILE A 251 -10.27 15.57 20.77
CA ILE A 251 -10.44 15.30 22.19
C ILE A 251 -11.81 15.82 22.64
N PRO A 252 -12.69 14.97 23.19
CA PRO A 252 -13.99 15.41 23.70
C PRO A 252 -13.87 16.52 24.75
N GLU A 253 -14.85 17.42 24.79
CA GLU A 253 -14.94 18.39 25.90
C GLU A 253 -15.08 17.67 27.24
N GLY A 254 -14.34 18.11 28.26
CA GLY A 254 -14.29 17.48 29.57
C GLY A 254 -13.38 16.26 29.72
N ASP A 255 -12.73 15.77 28.65
CA ASP A 255 -11.75 14.68 28.75
C ASP A 255 -10.37 15.21 29.23
N GLU A 256 -10.27 15.46 30.53
CA GLU A 256 -9.04 15.99 31.16
C GLU A 256 -7.89 15.00 31.10
N GLU A 257 -8.16 13.70 31.08
CA GLU A 257 -7.14 12.67 30.99
C GLU A 257 -6.45 12.71 29.62
N LEU A 258 -7.21 12.70 28.51
CA LEU A 258 -6.61 12.85 27.18
C LEU A 258 -5.91 14.19 27.01
N ARG A 259 -6.46 15.26 27.59
CA ARG A 259 -5.82 16.58 27.52
C ARG A 259 -4.47 16.57 28.23
N GLY A 260 -4.39 16.01 29.43
CA GLY A 260 -3.13 15.85 30.15
C GLY A 260 -2.13 14.97 29.40
N GLN A 261 -2.58 13.89 28.77
CA GLN A 261 -1.73 13.06 27.91
C GLN A 261 -1.20 13.84 26.69
N LEU A 262 -2.07 14.61 26.01
CA LEU A 262 -1.66 15.45 24.89
C LEU A 262 -0.64 16.51 25.32
N GLU A 263 -0.87 17.18 26.46
CA GLU A 263 0.06 18.16 27.02
C GLU A 263 1.43 17.53 27.31
N TYR A 264 1.45 16.31 27.84
CA TYR A 264 2.68 15.54 28.00
C TYR A 264 3.37 15.27 26.66
N GLU A 265 2.66 14.78 25.63
CA GLU A 265 3.24 14.58 24.29
C GLU A 265 3.81 15.87 23.69
N VAL A 266 3.08 16.98 23.83
CA VAL A 266 3.50 18.30 23.37
C VAL A 266 4.76 18.76 24.11
N SER A 267 4.90 18.45 25.40
CA SER A 267 6.10 18.77 26.17
C SER A 267 7.36 18.07 25.65
N LEU A 268 7.20 16.95 24.94
CA LEU A 268 8.30 16.21 24.30
C LEU A 268 8.75 16.82 22.96
N LEU A 269 8.00 17.79 22.40
CA LEU A 269 8.42 18.54 21.21
C LEU A 269 9.46 19.59 21.58
N ARG A 270 10.56 19.63 20.84
CA ARG A 270 11.69 20.55 21.04
C ARG A 270 11.32 21.96 20.59
N SER A 271 10.73 22.09 19.41
CA SER A 271 10.36 23.39 18.83
C SER A 271 9.23 24.08 19.60
N PRO A 272 9.43 25.29 20.16
CA PRO A 272 8.35 26.08 20.75
C PRO A 272 7.24 26.44 19.74
N LEU A 273 7.60 26.60 18.46
CA LEU A 273 6.65 26.89 17.40
C LEU A 273 5.69 25.71 17.20
N GLU A 274 6.22 24.49 17.15
CA GLU A 274 5.42 23.27 16.98
C GLU A 274 4.58 22.98 18.24
N ARG A 275 5.11 23.24 19.44
CA ARG A 275 4.32 23.20 20.67
C ARG A 275 3.11 24.15 20.61
N ARG A 276 3.35 25.40 20.22
CA ARG A 276 2.29 26.40 20.07
C ARG A 276 1.25 25.95 19.06
N ARG A 277 1.67 25.40 17.90
CA ARG A 277 0.77 24.89 16.87
C ARG A 277 -0.24 23.89 17.42
N VAL A 278 0.20 22.93 18.24
CA VAL A 278 -0.69 21.93 18.83
C VAL A 278 -1.64 22.56 19.86
N LEU A 279 -1.11 23.38 20.76
CA LEU A 279 -1.89 23.98 21.85
C LEU A 279 -2.95 24.99 21.35
N THR A 280 -2.75 25.60 20.19
CA THR A 280 -3.70 26.53 19.56
C THR A 280 -4.57 25.87 18.50
N ALA A 281 -4.57 24.54 18.37
CA ALA A 281 -5.33 23.84 17.34
C ALA A 281 -6.85 23.85 17.60
N LYS A 282 -7.28 24.13 18.84
CA LYS A 282 -8.68 24.10 19.28
C LYS A 282 -9.41 25.44 19.05
#